data_AF-A0A442S523-F1
#
_entry.id   AF-A0A442S523-F1
#
_cell.length_a   1.000
_cell.length_b   1.000
_cell.length_c   1.000
_cell.angle_alpha   90.00
_cell.angle_beta   90.00
_cell.angle_gamma   90.00
#
_symmetry.space_group_name_H-M   'P 1'
#
loop_
_entity.id
_entity.type
_entity.pdbx_description
1 polymer ?
#
loop_
_entity_poly.entity_id
_entity_poly.type
_entity_poly.pdbx_seq_one_letter_code
_entity_poly.pdbx_strand_id
1 'polypeptide(L)'
;MDCSFSSMTPGRLGLIRHSVLRSICEQRPRVATAFWRSTLIDAAIYREWVTNVGRRDAYARTAHMLCELIVRLRFAGRIEDHVADLPITQAALGDAVGLSAVHVNRTLQALRGDGLIATPGTKLRALDWPGLVQAGEFDPTYLHLKDPDVAF
;
A
#
# COMPACT_ATOMS: atom_id res chain seq x y z
N MET A 1 -3.78 22.65 2.82
CA MET A 1 -3.96 21.24 2.42
C MET A 1 -5.44 21.04 2.20
N ASP A 2 -5.77 20.45 1.07
CA ASP A 2 -7.10 20.03 0.61
C ASP A 2 -7.48 18.61 1.09
N CYS A 3 -6.60 17.98 1.88
CA CYS A 3 -6.79 16.66 2.47
C CYS A 3 -6.61 16.68 4.00
N SER A 4 -7.18 15.68 4.67
CA SER A 4 -6.98 15.38 6.09
C SER A 4 -6.21 14.06 6.24
N PHE A 5 -5.47 13.94 7.36
CA PHE A 5 -4.74 12.72 7.69
C PHE A 5 -5.24 12.19 9.03
N SER A 6 -5.45 10.88 9.11
CA SER A 6 -5.76 10.17 10.34
C SER A 6 -4.91 8.90 10.44
N SER A 7 -4.50 8.55 11.65
CA SER A 7 -3.72 7.34 11.91
C SER A 7 -4.64 6.17 12.24
N MET A 8 -4.47 5.04 11.57
CA MET A 8 -5.22 3.81 11.86
C MET A 8 -4.61 2.98 12.99
N THR A 9 -3.33 3.21 13.28
CA THR A 9 -2.55 2.59 14.37
C THR A 9 -1.79 3.67 15.12
N PRO A 10 -1.30 3.42 16.34
CA PRO A 10 -0.40 4.35 17.02
C PRO A 10 0.79 4.75 16.14
N GLY A 11 1.09 6.04 16.06
CA GLY A 11 2.15 6.58 15.22
C GLY A 11 2.73 7.86 15.80
N ARG A 12 3.87 8.29 15.27
CA ARG A 12 4.53 9.56 15.64
C ARG A 12 4.49 10.51 14.44
N LEU A 13 4.05 11.74 14.67
CA LEU A 13 4.02 12.78 13.65
C LEU A 13 5.15 13.79 13.88
N GLY A 14 5.93 14.07 12.85
CA GLY A 14 6.93 15.12 12.83
C GLY A 14 6.51 16.25 11.90
N LEU A 15 6.49 17.48 12.39
CA LEU A 15 6.18 18.67 11.59
C LEU A 15 7.47 19.39 11.23
N ILE A 16 7.69 19.63 9.94
CA ILE A 16 8.88 20.32 9.42
C ILE A 16 8.42 21.54 8.64
N ARG A 17 8.93 22.72 9.00
CA ARG A 17 8.66 23.95 8.23
C ARG A 17 9.29 23.86 6.84
N HIS A 18 8.59 24.33 5.82
CA HIS A 18 9.09 24.33 4.45
C HIS A 18 10.43 25.06 4.28
N SER A 19 10.67 26.14 5.02
CA SER A 19 11.95 26.86 4.99
C SER A 19 13.11 26.01 5.50
N VAL A 20 12.89 25.22 6.56
CA VAL A 20 13.89 24.29 7.10
C VAL A 20 14.16 23.17 6.12
N LEU A 21 13.11 22.58 5.54
CA LEU A 21 13.24 21.51 4.54
C LEU A 21 14.05 21.99 3.32
N ARG A 22 13.76 23.19 2.81
CA ARG A 22 14.49 23.82 1.71
C ARG A 22 15.97 24.01 2.06
N SER A 23 16.25 24.58 3.22
CA SER A 23 17.61 24.79 3.72
C SER A 23 18.40 23.49 3.84
N ILE A 24 17.77 22.41 4.31
CA ILE A 24 18.41 21.07 4.37
C ILE A 24 18.73 20.56 2.96
N CYS A 25 17.81 20.69 2.00
CA CYS A 25 18.04 20.24 0.62
C CYS A 25 19.19 21.01 -0.05
N GLU A 26 19.30 22.33 0.19
CA GLU A 26 20.39 23.17 -0.32
C GLU A 26 21.75 22.78 0.30
N GLN A 27 21.79 22.51 1.61
CA GLN A 27 23.02 22.15 2.31
C GLN A 27 23.44 20.68 2.11
N ARG A 28 22.48 19.79 1.80
CA ARG A 28 22.70 18.34 1.70
C ARG A 28 22.08 17.80 0.40
N PRO A 29 22.79 17.86 -0.74
CA PRO A 29 22.27 17.40 -2.03
C PRO A 29 21.76 15.95 -2.02
N ARG A 30 22.41 15.05 -1.26
CA ARG A 30 21.94 13.66 -1.10
C ARG A 30 20.51 13.57 -0.54
N VAL A 31 20.12 14.47 0.36
CA VAL A 31 18.76 14.54 0.91
C VAL A 31 17.79 15.06 -0.16
N ALA A 32 18.19 16.06 -0.95
CA ALA A 32 17.39 16.54 -2.08
C ALA A 32 17.13 15.42 -3.11
N THR A 33 18.16 14.64 -3.46
CA THR A 33 18.03 13.46 -4.34
C THR A 33 17.09 12.41 -3.75
N ALA A 34 17.14 12.16 -2.44
CA ALA A 34 16.24 11.24 -1.77
C ALA A 34 14.77 11.70 -1.86
N PHE A 35 14.50 12.99 -1.64
CA PHE A 35 13.15 13.54 -1.81
C PHE A 35 12.68 13.47 -3.27
N TRP A 36 13.53 13.81 -4.23
CA TRP A 36 13.20 13.69 -5.66
C TRP A 36 12.85 12.25 -6.04
N ARG A 37 13.64 11.28 -5.58
CA ARG A 37 13.35 9.86 -5.77
C ARG A 37 12.02 9.46 -5.12
N SER A 38 11.76 9.91 -3.89
CA SER A 38 10.47 9.67 -3.21
C SER A 38 9.29 10.16 -4.06
N THR A 39 9.37 11.36 -4.62
CA THR A 39 8.34 11.91 -5.51
C THR A 39 8.12 11.06 -6.77
N LEU A 40 9.19 10.52 -7.36
CA LEU A 40 9.08 9.63 -8.52
C LEU A 40 8.40 8.30 -8.17
N ILE A 41 8.70 7.75 -6.99
CA ILE A 41 8.07 6.53 -6.47
C ILE A 41 6.58 6.79 -6.19
N ASP A 42 6.24 7.90 -5.55
CA ASP A 42 4.84 8.31 -5.31
C ASP A 42 4.07 8.45 -6.62
N ALA A 43 4.69 9.02 -7.66
CA ALA A 43 4.09 9.14 -8.98
C ALA A 43 3.90 7.76 -9.66
N ALA A 44 4.81 6.80 -9.45
CA ALA A 44 4.66 5.44 -9.97
C ALA A 44 3.52 4.68 -9.29
N ILE A 45 3.44 4.75 -7.96
CA ILE A 45 2.33 4.23 -7.15
C ILE A 45 1.01 4.84 -7.63
N TYR A 46 0.95 6.16 -7.79
CA TYR A 46 -0.28 6.82 -8.22
C TYR A 46 -0.75 6.33 -9.60
N ARG A 47 0.16 6.15 -10.57
CA ARG A 47 -0.20 5.60 -11.89
C ARG A 47 -0.71 4.17 -11.82
N GLU A 48 -0.12 3.33 -10.96
CA GLU A 48 -0.64 1.99 -10.74
C GLU A 48 -2.05 2.03 -10.14
N TRP A 49 -2.28 2.89 -9.15
CA TRP A 49 -3.60 3.04 -8.53
C TRP A 49 -4.66 3.59 -9.49
N VAL A 50 -4.30 4.51 -10.39
CA VAL A 50 -5.20 4.95 -11.47
C VAL A 50 -5.57 3.77 -12.37
N THR A 51 -4.61 2.91 -12.73
CA THR A 51 -4.87 1.70 -13.52
C THR A 51 -5.72 0.69 -12.75
N ASN A 52 -5.44 0.51 -11.46
CA ASN A 52 -6.17 -0.38 -10.56
C ASN A 52 -7.65 0.01 -10.46
N VAL A 53 -7.93 1.30 -10.23
CA VAL A 53 -9.31 1.81 -10.14
C VAL A 53 -9.99 1.91 -11.51
N GLY A 54 -9.23 2.19 -12.57
CA GLY A 54 -9.78 2.44 -13.90
C GLY A 54 -10.01 1.19 -14.76
N ARG A 55 -9.21 0.13 -14.58
CA ARG A 55 -9.24 -1.05 -15.48
C ARG A 55 -9.50 -2.38 -14.79
N ARG A 56 -9.15 -2.55 -13.51
CA ARG A 56 -9.39 -3.81 -12.80
C ARG A 56 -10.81 -3.86 -12.27
N ASP A 57 -11.41 -5.04 -12.35
CA ASP A 57 -12.69 -5.32 -11.71
C ASP A 57 -12.55 -5.29 -10.19
N ALA A 58 -13.68 -5.37 -9.47
CA ALA A 58 -13.69 -5.25 -8.03
C ALA A 58 -12.85 -6.35 -7.33
N TYR A 59 -12.81 -7.55 -7.91
CA TYR A 59 -12.10 -8.69 -7.35
C TYR A 59 -10.59 -8.51 -7.47
N ALA A 60 -10.09 -8.29 -8.70
CA ALA A 60 -8.67 -8.08 -8.96
C ALA A 60 -8.16 -6.81 -8.28
N ARG A 61 -8.95 -5.74 -8.27
CA ARG A 61 -8.59 -4.48 -7.60
C ARG A 61 -8.37 -4.64 -6.10
N THR A 62 -9.25 -5.41 -5.44
CA THR A 62 -9.14 -5.69 -4.01
C THR A 62 -7.93 -6.60 -3.74
N ALA A 63 -7.75 -7.67 -4.52
CA ALA A 63 -6.59 -8.55 -4.40
C ALA A 63 -5.25 -7.81 -4.58
N HIS A 64 -5.18 -6.89 -5.56
CA HIS A 64 -4.01 -6.04 -5.79
C HIS A 64 -3.66 -5.21 -4.55
N MET A 65 -4.64 -4.51 -3.97
CA MET A 65 -4.42 -3.69 -2.77
C MET A 65 -3.91 -4.54 -1.60
N LEU A 66 -4.47 -5.74 -1.40
CA LEU A 66 -4.04 -6.65 -0.33
C LEU A 66 -2.60 -7.13 -0.55
N CYS A 67 -2.22 -7.45 -1.79
CA CYS A 67 -0.83 -7.79 -2.13
C CYS A 67 0.12 -6.62 -1.84
N GLU A 68 -0.23 -5.42 -2.27
CA GLU A 68 0.57 -4.22 -2.06
C GLU A 68 0.80 -3.94 -0.57
N LEU A 69 -0.26 -4.03 0.26
CA LEU A 69 -0.16 -3.85 1.70
C LEU A 69 0.78 -4.88 2.35
N ILE A 70 0.65 -6.16 2.00
CA ILE A 70 1.51 -7.23 2.51
C ILE A 70 2.97 -6.96 2.14
N VAL A 71 3.25 -6.62 0.88
CA VAL A 71 4.61 -6.34 0.41
C VAL A 71 5.22 -5.12 1.11
N ARG A 72 4.46 -4.03 1.26
CA ARG A 72 4.92 -2.82 1.96
C ARG A 72 5.20 -3.10 3.44
N LEU A 73 4.35 -3.87 4.11
CA LEU A 73 4.56 -4.25 5.52
C LEU A 73 5.78 -5.14 5.70
N ARG A 74 6.02 -6.07 4.77
CA ARG A 74 7.22 -6.91 4.77
C ARG A 74 8.47 -6.08 4.57
N PHE A 75 8.47 -5.17 3.60
CA PHE A 75 9.60 -4.27 3.37
C PHE A 75 9.89 -3.37 4.57
N ALA A 76 8.85 -2.94 5.30
CA ALA A 76 8.99 -2.18 6.53
C ALA A 76 9.42 -3.04 7.75
N GLY A 77 9.70 -4.33 7.57
CA GLY A 77 10.07 -5.26 8.65
C GLY A 77 8.97 -5.47 9.69
N ARG A 78 7.69 -5.26 9.33
CA ARG A 78 6.54 -5.42 10.23
C ARG A 78 5.99 -6.84 10.27
N ILE A 79 6.24 -7.59 9.20
CA ILE A 79 5.85 -8.99 9.05
C ILE A 79 6.98 -9.71 8.31
N GLU A 80 7.17 -10.99 8.59
CA GLU A 80 8.11 -11.85 7.85
C GLU A 80 7.37 -12.77 6.87
N ASP A 81 6.11 -13.08 7.17
CA ASP A 81 5.24 -13.97 6.40
C ASP A 81 4.21 -13.19 5.56
N HIS A 82 3.11 -13.83 5.18
CA HIS A 82 1.96 -13.20 4.50
C HIS A 82 0.78 -12.96 5.45
N VAL A 83 1.07 -12.74 6.74
CA VAL A 83 0.08 -12.45 7.78
C VAL A 83 0.28 -11.06 8.32
N ALA A 84 -0.67 -10.17 8.03
CA ALA A 84 -0.64 -8.78 8.47
C ALA A 84 -1.77 -8.50 9.47
N ASP A 85 -1.47 -7.73 10.52
CA ASP A 85 -2.51 -7.07 11.30
C ASP A 85 -2.97 -5.82 10.55
N LEU A 86 -4.19 -5.85 10.04
CA LEU A 86 -4.78 -4.80 9.22
C LEU A 86 -6.12 -4.41 9.85
N PRO A 87 -6.12 -3.49 10.85
CA PRO A 87 -7.34 -2.97 11.48
C PRO A 87 -8.07 -1.99 10.55
N ILE A 88 -8.34 -2.41 9.31
CA ILE A 88 -8.99 -1.61 8.26
C ILE A 88 -10.44 -2.07 8.14
N THR A 89 -11.37 -1.12 8.22
CA THR A 89 -12.79 -1.39 8.05
C THR A 89 -13.12 -1.61 6.57
N GLN A 90 -14.23 -2.30 6.28
CA GLN A 90 -14.71 -2.47 4.90
C GLN A 90 -15.06 -1.14 4.24
N ALA A 91 -15.50 -0.14 5.02
CA ALA A 91 -15.72 1.21 4.52
C ALA A 91 -14.41 1.88 4.10
N ALA A 92 -13.37 1.84 4.94
CA ALA A 92 -12.07 2.42 4.60
C ALA A 92 -11.38 1.71 3.42
N LEU A 93 -11.50 0.37 3.33
CA LEU A 93 -11.10 -0.37 2.13
C LEU A 93 -11.88 0.12 0.91
N GLY A 94 -13.19 0.30 1.04
CA GLY A 94 -14.07 0.79 -0.01
C GLY A 94 -13.65 2.17 -0.53
N ASP A 95 -13.36 3.10 0.37
CA ASP A 95 -12.87 4.44 0.04
C ASP A 95 -11.54 4.38 -0.72
N ALA A 96 -10.64 3.46 -0.33
CA ALA A 96 -9.36 3.28 -1.00
C ALA A 96 -9.51 2.74 -2.43
N VAL A 97 -10.33 1.72 -2.64
CA VAL A 97 -10.48 1.06 -3.95
C VAL A 97 -11.66 1.57 -4.78
N GLY A 98 -12.37 2.60 -4.32
CA GLY A 98 -13.54 3.17 -5.01
C GLY A 98 -14.72 2.20 -5.10
N LEU A 99 -14.96 1.42 -4.05
CA LEU A 99 -16.06 0.46 -3.94
C LEU A 99 -16.94 0.76 -2.72
N SER A 100 -18.22 0.38 -2.74
CA SER A 100 -19.01 0.42 -1.52
C SER A 100 -18.57 -0.67 -0.54
N ALA A 101 -18.79 -0.46 0.77
CA ALA A 101 -18.47 -1.46 1.79
C ALA A 101 -19.10 -2.84 1.51
N VAL A 102 -20.31 -2.88 0.93
CA VAL A 102 -20.98 -4.14 0.54
C VAL A 102 -20.27 -4.82 -0.64
N HIS A 103 -19.77 -4.06 -1.62
CA HIS A 103 -18.95 -4.62 -2.70
C HIS A 103 -17.61 -5.15 -2.19
N VAL A 104 -16.97 -4.44 -1.26
CA VAL A 104 -15.76 -4.92 -0.56
C VAL A 104 -16.05 -6.21 0.20
N ASN A 105 -17.18 -6.28 0.91
CA ASN A 105 -17.57 -7.49 1.62
C ASN A 105 -17.69 -8.70 0.67
N ARG A 106 -18.40 -8.53 -0.46
CA ARG A 106 -18.57 -9.58 -1.48
C ARG A 106 -17.24 -10.03 -2.10
N THR A 107 -16.35 -9.10 -2.43
CA THR A 107 -15.03 -9.44 -3.00
C THR A 107 -14.15 -10.16 -1.98
N LEU A 108 -14.12 -9.72 -0.72
CA LEU A 108 -13.43 -10.44 0.35
C LEU A 108 -14.04 -11.83 0.61
N GLN A 109 -15.36 -11.99 0.48
CA GLN A 109 -16.00 -13.30 0.55
C GLN A 109 -15.57 -14.21 -0.60
N ALA A 110 -15.54 -13.70 -1.83
CA ALA A 110 -15.05 -14.45 -2.99
C ALA A 110 -13.60 -14.89 -2.82
N LEU A 111 -12.69 -13.97 -2.44
CA LEU A 111 -11.28 -14.29 -2.17
C LEU A 111 -11.10 -15.35 -1.07
N ARG A 112 -11.98 -15.37 -0.05
CA ARG A 112 -11.99 -16.45 0.97
C ARG A 112 -12.55 -17.76 0.40
N GLY A 113 -13.61 -17.69 -0.41
CA GLY A 113 -14.23 -18.85 -1.06
C GLY A 113 -13.26 -19.56 -2.00
N ASP A 114 -12.41 -18.81 -2.69
CA ASP A 114 -11.34 -19.32 -3.57
C ASP A 114 -10.10 -19.78 -2.79
N GLY A 115 -10.11 -19.68 -1.46
CA GLY A 115 -9.01 -20.11 -0.60
C GLY A 115 -7.76 -19.23 -0.68
N LEU A 116 -7.85 -18.02 -1.25
CA LEU A 116 -6.69 -17.13 -1.42
C LEU A 116 -6.34 -16.41 -0.11
N ILE A 117 -7.35 -16.05 0.70
CA ILE A 117 -7.15 -15.33 1.96
C ILE A 117 -7.95 -15.94 3.12
N ALA A 118 -7.51 -15.63 4.34
CA ALA A 118 -8.31 -15.71 5.56
C ALA A 118 -8.25 -14.38 6.31
N THR A 119 -9.35 -13.97 6.96
CA THR A 119 -9.39 -12.72 7.73
C THR A 119 -9.95 -12.90 9.16
N PRO A 120 -9.23 -13.58 10.06
CA PRO A 120 -9.69 -13.74 11.44
C PRO A 120 -9.48 -12.44 12.24
N GLY A 121 -10.56 -11.84 12.72
CA GLY A 121 -10.51 -10.56 13.45
C GLY A 121 -9.95 -9.44 12.58
N THR A 122 -8.87 -8.80 13.03
CA THR A 122 -8.16 -7.74 12.31
C THR A 122 -7.03 -8.27 11.42
N LYS A 123 -6.74 -9.58 11.46
CA LYS A 123 -5.65 -10.14 10.67
C LYS A 123 -6.09 -10.42 9.25
N LEU A 124 -5.24 -10.12 8.28
CA LEU A 124 -5.27 -10.65 6.93
C LEU A 124 -4.19 -11.72 6.80
N ARG A 125 -4.54 -12.88 6.26
CA ARG A 125 -3.60 -13.95 5.92
C ARG A 125 -3.76 -14.25 4.43
N ALA A 126 -2.70 -14.16 3.65
CA ALA A 126 -2.69 -14.80 2.33
C ALA A 126 -2.40 -16.29 2.53
N LEU A 127 -3.37 -17.14 2.19
CA LEU A 127 -3.25 -18.59 2.28
C LEU A 127 -2.55 -19.15 1.05
N ASP A 128 -2.84 -18.59 -0.12
CA ASP A 128 -2.18 -18.85 -1.39
C ASP A 128 -1.64 -17.52 -1.94
N TRP A 129 -0.37 -17.22 -1.64
CA TRP A 129 0.27 -15.99 -2.12
C TRP A 129 0.40 -15.94 -3.65
N PRO A 130 0.91 -16.98 -4.34
CA PRO A 130 0.92 -16.99 -5.81
C PRO A 130 -0.47 -16.79 -6.42
N GLY A 131 -1.50 -17.48 -5.92
CA GLY A 131 -2.87 -17.32 -6.38
C GLY A 131 -3.41 -15.91 -6.15
N LEU A 132 -3.13 -15.31 -4.98
CA LEU A 132 -3.54 -13.94 -4.68
C LEU A 132 -2.84 -12.90 -5.57
N VAL A 133 -1.55 -13.09 -5.87
CA VAL A 133 -0.79 -12.26 -6.81
C VAL A 133 -1.38 -12.34 -8.21
N GLN A 134 -1.72 -13.55 -8.68
CA GLN A 134 -2.37 -13.76 -9.96
C GLN A 134 -3.75 -13.11 -10.01
N ALA A 135 -4.57 -13.31 -8.97
CA ALA A 135 -5.89 -12.69 -8.84
C ALA A 135 -5.82 -11.16 -8.87
N GLY A 136 -4.80 -10.57 -8.25
CA GLY A 136 -4.58 -9.12 -8.21
C GLY A 136 -3.86 -8.54 -9.41
N GLU A 137 -3.43 -9.37 -10.37
CA GLU A 137 -2.49 -8.98 -11.44
C GLU A 137 -1.34 -8.11 -10.88
N PHE A 138 -0.79 -8.54 -9.75
CA PHE A 138 0.07 -7.72 -8.92
C PHE A 138 1.54 -7.88 -9.32
N ASP A 139 2.19 -6.75 -9.61
CA ASP A 139 3.63 -6.64 -9.82
C ASP A 139 4.19 -5.55 -8.90
N PRO A 140 5.08 -5.86 -7.93
CA PRO A 140 5.60 -4.87 -6.99
C PRO A 140 6.61 -3.89 -7.61
N THR A 141 6.95 -3.99 -8.89
CA THR A 141 8.02 -3.21 -9.53
C THR A 141 7.83 -1.70 -9.35
N TYR A 142 6.59 -1.20 -9.41
CA TYR A 142 6.28 0.23 -9.23
C TYR A 142 6.55 0.74 -7.81
N LEU A 143 6.66 -0.15 -6.81
CA LEU A 143 6.96 0.21 -5.43
C LEU A 143 8.43 0.57 -5.24
N HIS A 144 9.31 0.23 -6.20
CA HIS A 144 10.74 0.51 -6.16
C HIS A 144 11.42 0.10 -4.83
N LEU A 145 10.97 -1.01 -4.24
CA LEU A 145 11.46 -1.59 -3.00
C LEU A 145 12.80 -2.28 -3.25
N LYS A 146 13.84 -1.49 -3.52
CA LYS A 146 15.24 -1.91 -3.46
C LYS A 146 15.86 -1.29 -2.22
N ASP A 147 16.70 -2.07 -1.57
CA ASP A 147 17.41 -1.73 -0.35
C ASP A 147 18.04 -0.32 -0.43
N PRO A 148 17.79 0.58 0.54
CA PRO A 148 18.36 1.92 0.55
C PRO A 148 19.90 1.97 0.55
N ASP A 149 20.58 0.84 0.78
CA ASP A 149 22.04 0.74 0.83
C ASP A 149 22.72 0.18 -0.44
N VAL A 150 21.97 -0.18 -1.50
CA VAL A 150 22.61 -0.47 -2.79
C VAL A 150 22.85 0.85 -3.53
N ALA A 151 23.97 1.47 -3.16
CA ALA A 151 24.59 2.60 -3.82
C ALA A 151 24.76 2.34 -5.32
N PHE A 152 24.41 3.36 -6.12
CA PHE A 152 25.20 3.69 -7.29
C PHE A 152 26.29 4.68 -6.84
#